data_AF-A0AAD4MFZ3-F1
#
_entry.id   AF-A0AAD4MFZ3-F1
#
_cell.length_a   1.000
_cell.length_b   1.000
_cell.length_c   1.000
_cell.angle_alpha   90.00
_cell.angle_beta   90.00
_cell.angle_gamma   90.00
#
_symmetry.space_group_name_H-M   'P 1'
#
loop_
_entity.id
_entity.type
_entity.pdbx_description
1 polymer ?
#
loop_
_entity_poly.entity_id
_entity_poly.type
_entity_poly.pdbx_seq_one_letter_code
_entity_poly.pdbx_strand_id
1 'polypeptide(L)'
;MAAKRAAIIELYKNGTRVNEIARLVNIHHQNVTRTISRYKELGTLEDRPRTGRPPVQRVQKAKVLIEAKISRIPKRSQRKLAKQHGISRATVTNMVKEELGSYPYKLRKAIALTDEEKEKGWNDAKHCLSDSQKITTERSFFLMKVIFNWKKDSTDKIPGLLQ
;
A
#
# COMPACT_ATOMS: atom_id res chain seq x y z
N MET A 1 -3.43 32.29 -5.91
CA MET A 1 -3.55 32.59 -4.45
C MET A 1 -2.35 32.15 -3.62
N ALA A 2 -1.58 31.11 -3.99
CA ALA A 2 -0.40 30.69 -3.21
C ALA A 2 0.65 31.80 -3.02
N ALA A 3 1.10 32.46 -4.10
CA ALA A 3 2.09 33.54 -4.04
C ALA A 3 1.66 34.72 -3.14
N LYS A 4 0.39 35.14 -3.25
CA LYS A 4 -0.16 36.24 -2.43
C LYS A 4 -0.22 35.88 -0.92
N ARG A 5 -0.48 34.61 -0.58
CA ARG A 5 -0.49 34.14 0.82
C ARG A 5 0.90 34.16 1.43
N ALA A 6 1.92 33.76 0.67
CA ALA A 6 3.32 33.83 1.11
C ALA A 6 3.71 35.28 1.45
N ALA A 7 3.42 36.22 0.55
CA ALA A 7 3.68 37.65 0.78
C ALA A 7 2.96 38.19 2.03
N ILE A 8 1.68 37.83 2.24
CA ILE A 8 0.93 38.21 3.46
C ILE A 8 1.65 37.70 4.72
N ILE A 9 2.13 36.47 4.71
CA ILE A 9 2.72 35.81 5.88
C ILE A 9 4.13 36.34 6.16
N GLU A 10 4.92 36.64 5.14
CA GLU A 10 6.21 37.34 5.30
C GLU A 10 6.03 38.73 5.91
N LEU A 11 5.09 39.52 5.38
CA LEU A 11 4.78 40.84 5.92
C LEU A 11 4.26 40.77 7.37
N TYR A 12 3.45 39.76 7.68
CA TYR A 12 2.97 39.52 9.05
C TYR A 12 4.11 39.14 10.01
N LYS A 13 5.06 38.30 9.58
CA LYS A 13 6.26 37.96 10.37
C LYS A 13 7.15 39.17 10.63
N ASN A 14 7.19 40.10 9.67
CA ASN A 14 7.90 41.37 9.80
C ASN A 14 7.16 42.40 10.69
N GLY A 15 6.02 42.03 11.29
CA GLY A 15 5.29 42.86 12.26
C GLY A 15 4.41 43.96 11.66
N THR A 16 4.18 43.95 10.34
CA THR A 16 3.32 44.96 9.69
C THR A 16 1.85 44.80 10.08
N ARG A 17 1.10 45.92 10.12
CA ARG A 17 -0.32 45.90 10.50
C ARG A 17 -1.17 45.30 9.37
N VAL A 18 -2.22 44.55 9.73
CA VAL A 18 -3.10 43.84 8.78
C VAL A 18 -3.69 44.77 7.70
N ASN A 19 -4.06 46.00 8.05
CA ASN A 19 -4.60 46.99 7.12
C ASN A 19 -3.56 47.46 6.09
N GLU A 20 -2.30 47.59 6.49
CA GLU A 20 -1.20 47.96 5.60
C GLU A 20 -0.89 46.82 4.65
N ILE A 21 -0.85 45.58 5.15
CA ILE A 21 -0.71 44.36 4.33
C ILE A 21 -1.81 44.29 3.27
N ALA A 22 -3.06 44.56 3.64
CA ALA A 22 -4.19 44.55 2.72
C ALA A 22 -4.02 45.56 1.57
N ARG A 23 -3.51 46.76 1.86
CA ARG A 23 -3.21 47.80 0.86
C ARG A 23 -2.02 47.40 -0.03
N LEU A 24 -0.93 46.91 0.55
CA LEU A 24 0.29 46.51 -0.16
C LEU A 24 0.05 45.36 -1.14
N VAL A 25 -0.66 44.32 -0.69
CA VAL A 25 -0.93 43.11 -1.49
C VAL A 25 -2.17 43.28 -2.38
N ASN A 26 -2.92 44.39 -2.21
CA ASN A 26 -4.18 44.70 -2.88
C ASN A 26 -5.21 43.56 -2.75
N ILE A 27 -5.54 43.22 -1.51
CA ILE A 27 -6.53 42.20 -1.16
C ILE A 27 -7.44 42.74 -0.06
N HIS A 28 -8.73 42.40 -0.12
CA HIS A 28 -9.68 42.74 0.93
C HIS A 28 -9.22 42.29 2.33
N HIS A 29 -9.34 43.17 3.33
CA HIS A 29 -8.79 42.97 4.68
C HIS A 29 -9.19 41.63 5.30
N GLN A 30 -10.45 41.18 5.14
CA GLN A 30 -10.93 39.90 5.68
C GLN A 30 -10.13 38.69 5.15
N ASN A 31 -9.66 38.73 3.90
CA ASN A 31 -8.86 37.63 3.36
C ASN A 31 -7.47 37.59 3.98
N VAL A 32 -6.89 38.76 4.30
CA VAL A 32 -5.63 38.85 5.04
C VAL A 32 -5.82 38.27 6.45
N THR A 33 -6.86 38.71 7.17
CA THR A 33 -7.18 38.18 8.51
C THR A 33 -7.40 36.67 8.49
N ARG A 34 -8.22 36.15 7.56
CA ARG A 34 -8.46 34.70 7.40
C ARG A 34 -7.18 33.93 7.10
N THR A 35 -6.27 34.51 6.30
CA THR A 35 -4.97 33.88 5.98
C THR A 35 -4.07 33.82 7.21
N ILE A 36 -4.00 34.90 8.00
CA ILE A 36 -3.21 34.95 9.24
C ILE A 36 -3.78 33.97 10.27
N SER A 37 -5.10 33.95 10.49
CA SER A 37 -5.75 33.00 11.40
C SER A 37 -5.44 31.55 11.00
N ARG A 38 -5.55 31.23 9.70
CA ARG A 38 -5.20 29.90 9.19
C ARG A 38 -3.73 29.56 9.40
N TYR A 39 -2.82 30.51 9.18
CA TYR A 39 -1.40 30.31 9.42
C TYR A 39 -1.10 30.04 10.90
N LYS A 40 -1.79 30.74 11.82
CA LYS A 40 -1.68 30.48 13.27
C LYS A 40 -2.19 29.10 13.66
N GLU A 41 -3.24 28.61 13.01
CA GLU A 41 -3.82 27.28 13.28
C GLU A 41 -2.99 26.13 12.69
N LEU A 42 -2.56 26.23 11.42
CA LEU A 42 -1.93 25.13 10.69
C LEU A 42 -0.39 25.21 10.65
N GLY A 43 0.20 26.38 10.90
CA GLY A 43 1.64 26.64 10.76
C GLY A 43 2.18 26.57 9.32
N THR A 44 1.33 26.26 8.34
CA THR A 44 1.70 26.05 6.93
C THR A 44 1.09 27.12 6.03
N LEU A 45 1.67 27.31 4.84
CA LEU A 45 1.18 28.24 3.81
C LEU A 45 0.03 27.62 2.97
N GLU A 46 -0.21 26.32 3.14
CA GLU A 46 -1.17 25.56 2.37
C GLU A 46 -2.63 25.88 2.72
N ASP A 47 -3.54 25.51 1.83
CA ASP A 47 -4.97 25.62 2.15
C ASP A 47 -5.38 24.56 3.17
N ARG A 48 -6.45 24.82 3.92
CA ARG A 48 -7.02 23.78 4.79
C ARG A 48 -7.52 22.65 3.89
N PRO A 49 -7.23 21.37 4.22
CA PRO A 49 -7.83 20.27 3.49
C PRO A 49 -9.35 20.44 3.53
N ARG A 50 -9.97 20.40 2.34
CA ARG A 50 -11.42 20.58 2.24
C ARG A 50 -12.11 19.41 2.92
N THR A 51 -13.06 19.71 3.80
CA THR A 51 -13.93 18.68 4.35
C THR A 51 -14.88 18.23 3.26
N GLY A 52 -14.68 17.01 2.76
CA GLY A 52 -15.61 16.37 1.83
C GLY A 52 -16.90 15.93 2.53
N ARG A 53 -17.87 15.45 1.75
CA ARG A 53 -19.08 14.85 2.31
C ARG A 53 -18.68 13.59 3.11
N PRO A 54 -19.06 13.48 4.39
CA PRO A 54 -18.76 12.27 5.16
C PRO A 54 -19.52 11.07 4.58
N PRO A 55 -18.89 9.89 4.54
CA PRO A 55 -19.57 8.66 4.13
C PRO A 55 -20.70 8.31 5.12
N VAL A 56 -21.82 7.81 4.60
CA VAL A 56 -22.98 7.42 5.41
C VAL A 56 -22.60 6.26 6.34
N GLN A 57 -23.03 6.26 7.61
CA GLN A 57 -22.70 5.23 8.61
C GLN A 57 -22.98 3.78 8.14
N ARG A 58 -24.01 3.59 7.29
CA ARG A 58 -24.33 2.29 6.65
C ARG A 58 -23.15 1.73 5.85
N VAL A 59 -22.36 2.60 5.21
CA VAL A 59 -21.19 2.21 4.41
C VAL A 59 -20.06 1.68 5.31
N GLN A 60 -19.88 2.25 6.52
CA GLN A 60 -18.86 1.78 7.46
C GLN A 60 -19.15 0.37 7.99
N LYS A 61 -20.42 0.08 8.34
CA LYS A 61 -20.83 -1.28 8.72
C LYS A 61 -20.65 -2.27 7.58
N ALA A 62 -20.97 -1.83 6.35
CA ALA A 62 -20.77 -2.64 5.16
C ALA A 62 -19.28 -2.94 4.91
N LYS A 63 -18.38 -1.99 5.16
CA LYS A 63 -16.93 -2.16 5.00
C LYS A 63 -16.41 -3.34 5.81
N VAL A 64 -16.66 -3.35 7.12
CA VAL A 64 -16.21 -4.43 8.03
C VAL A 64 -16.72 -5.79 7.57
N LEU A 65 -17.99 -5.83 7.15
CA LEU A 65 -18.60 -7.08 6.70
C LEU A 65 -18.00 -7.58 5.38
N ILE A 66 -17.74 -6.67 4.43
CA ILE A 66 -17.12 -6.99 3.14
C ILE A 66 -15.68 -7.47 3.33
N GLU A 67 -14.93 -6.81 4.18
CA GLU A 67 -13.57 -7.18 4.55
C GLU A 67 -13.51 -8.61 5.09
N ALA A 68 -14.35 -8.94 6.09
CA ALA A 68 -14.42 -10.28 6.65
C ALA A 68 -14.75 -11.36 5.59
N LYS A 69 -15.59 -11.03 4.60
CA LYS A 69 -15.93 -11.97 3.52
C LYS A 69 -14.79 -12.17 2.53
N ILE A 70 -14.03 -11.12 2.22
CA ILE A 70 -12.87 -11.19 1.33
C ILE A 70 -11.74 -11.99 1.98
N SER A 71 -11.44 -11.72 3.25
CA SER A 71 -10.42 -12.46 4.00
C SER A 71 -10.76 -13.95 4.09
N ARG A 72 -12.04 -14.29 4.27
CA ARG A 72 -12.47 -15.70 4.29
C ARG A 72 -12.40 -16.38 2.93
N ILE A 73 -12.84 -15.70 1.86
CA ILE A 73 -12.89 -16.26 0.50
C ILE A 73 -12.38 -15.20 -0.50
N PRO A 74 -11.06 -15.10 -0.72
CA PRO A 74 -10.48 -14.06 -1.58
C PRO A 74 -10.83 -14.26 -3.06
N LYS A 75 -11.19 -15.48 -3.46
CA LYS A 75 -11.56 -15.83 -4.84
C LYS A 75 -13.00 -15.43 -5.23
N ARG A 76 -13.75 -14.80 -4.31
CA ARG A 76 -15.18 -14.51 -4.51
C ARG A 76 -15.38 -13.29 -5.43
N SER A 77 -16.37 -13.38 -6.33
CA SER A 77 -16.75 -12.24 -7.19
C SER A 77 -17.39 -11.10 -6.38
N GLN A 78 -16.89 -9.88 -6.59
CA GLN A 78 -17.46 -8.66 -6.01
C GLN A 78 -18.93 -8.45 -6.37
N ARG A 79 -19.37 -8.88 -7.56
CA ARG A 79 -20.79 -8.80 -7.97
C ARG A 79 -21.70 -9.70 -7.11
N LYS A 80 -21.24 -10.91 -6.79
CA LYS A 80 -21.97 -11.83 -5.91
C LYS A 80 -22.03 -11.28 -4.48
N LEU A 81 -20.94 -10.67 -4.03
CA LEU A 81 -20.85 -10.01 -2.73
C LEU A 81 -21.83 -8.84 -2.62
N ALA A 82 -21.89 -7.99 -3.66
CA ALA A 82 -22.82 -6.88 -3.77
C ALA A 82 -24.29 -7.33 -3.70
N LYS A 83 -24.67 -8.33 -4.52
CA LYS A 83 -26.03 -8.90 -4.54
C LYS A 83 -26.44 -9.48 -3.18
N GLN A 84 -25.53 -10.17 -2.49
CA GLN A 84 -25.82 -10.77 -1.19
C GLN A 84 -26.13 -9.73 -0.10
N HIS A 85 -25.48 -8.56 -0.16
CA HIS A 85 -25.59 -7.53 0.87
C HIS A 85 -26.46 -6.34 0.46
N GLY A 86 -27.10 -6.39 -0.72
CA GLY A 86 -27.97 -5.33 -1.22
C GLY A 86 -27.23 -4.01 -1.49
N ILE A 87 -25.92 -4.09 -1.78
CA ILE A 87 -25.08 -2.93 -2.03
C ILE A 87 -24.85 -2.82 -3.55
N SER A 88 -24.72 -1.60 -4.06
CA SER A 88 -24.37 -1.42 -5.47
C SER A 88 -22.98 -2.01 -5.76
N ARG A 89 -22.81 -2.59 -6.96
CA ARG A 89 -21.51 -3.13 -7.40
C ARG A 89 -20.41 -2.06 -7.33
N ALA A 90 -20.69 -0.84 -7.77
CA ALA A 90 -19.73 0.26 -7.80
C ALA A 90 -19.23 0.60 -6.39
N THR A 91 -20.13 0.64 -5.40
CA THR A 91 -19.75 0.87 -4.01
C THR A 91 -18.86 -0.25 -3.49
N VAL A 92 -19.16 -1.52 -3.77
CA VAL A 92 -18.30 -2.65 -3.39
C VAL A 92 -16.93 -2.54 -4.04
N THR A 93 -16.86 -2.24 -5.34
CA THR A 93 -15.57 -2.08 -6.04
C THR A 93 -14.74 -0.93 -5.47
N ASN A 94 -15.35 0.22 -5.20
CA ASN A 94 -14.66 1.36 -4.58
C ASN A 94 -14.18 1.02 -3.16
N MET A 95 -15.00 0.33 -2.36
CA MET A 95 -14.57 -0.12 -1.02
C MET A 95 -13.40 -1.09 -1.10
N VAL A 96 -13.45 -2.08 -2.01
CA VAL A 96 -12.35 -3.03 -2.16
C VAL A 96 -11.05 -2.34 -2.59
N LYS A 97 -11.13 -1.38 -3.52
CA LYS A 97 -9.97 -0.71 -4.09
C LYS A 97 -9.40 0.39 -3.18
N GLU A 98 -10.23 1.34 -2.78
CA GLU A 98 -9.80 2.56 -2.09
C GLU A 98 -9.75 2.36 -0.56
N GLU A 99 -10.73 1.64 0.01
CA GLU A 99 -10.87 1.50 1.47
C GLU A 99 -10.11 0.30 2.05
N LEU A 100 -10.01 -0.80 1.30
CA LEU A 100 -9.32 -2.03 1.69
C LEU A 100 -7.97 -2.23 0.97
N GLY A 101 -7.64 -1.38 0.00
CA GLY A 101 -6.38 -1.47 -0.76
C GLY A 101 -6.17 -2.79 -1.51
N SER A 102 -7.25 -3.55 -1.74
CA SER A 102 -7.18 -4.90 -2.29
C SER A 102 -7.44 -4.90 -3.79
N TYR A 103 -6.60 -5.63 -4.53
CA TYR A 103 -6.68 -5.71 -5.98
C TYR A 103 -6.90 -7.16 -6.46
N PRO A 104 -7.72 -7.36 -7.50
CA PRO A 104 -7.87 -8.68 -8.09
C PRO A 104 -6.63 -9.04 -8.91
N TYR A 105 -5.73 -9.83 -8.33
CA TYR A 105 -4.59 -10.37 -9.06
C TYR A 105 -4.94 -11.68 -9.77
N LYS A 106 -4.27 -11.93 -10.90
CA LYS A 106 -4.34 -13.23 -11.57
C LYS A 106 -3.68 -14.28 -10.69
N LEU A 107 -4.40 -15.35 -10.38
CA LEU A 107 -3.85 -16.48 -9.65
C LEU A 107 -2.78 -17.16 -10.51
N ARG A 108 -1.59 -17.38 -9.94
CA ARG A 108 -0.55 -18.19 -10.58
C ARG A 108 -0.86 -19.67 -10.35
N LYS A 109 -0.55 -20.50 -11.35
CA LYS A 109 -0.54 -21.95 -11.17
C LYS A 109 0.57 -22.28 -10.16
N ALA A 110 0.22 -22.98 -9.10
CA ALA A 110 1.17 -23.54 -8.15
C ALA A 110 1.17 -25.06 -8.33
N ILE A 111 2.33 -25.68 -8.15
CA ILE A 111 2.45 -27.14 -8.09
C ILE A 111 1.82 -27.60 -6.77
N ALA A 112 1.01 -28.65 -6.82
CA ALA A 112 0.46 -29.25 -5.61
C ALA A 112 1.57 -30.09 -4.96
N LEU A 113 2.21 -29.53 -3.94
CA LEU A 113 3.26 -30.20 -3.17
C LEU A 113 2.65 -31.15 -2.13
N THR A 114 3.23 -32.34 -1.99
CA THR A 114 2.94 -33.23 -0.86
C THR A 114 3.51 -32.64 0.43
N ASP A 115 3.03 -33.11 1.58
CA ASP A 115 3.51 -32.59 2.87
C ASP A 115 5.00 -32.92 3.11
N GLU A 116 5.45 -34.09 2.65
CA GLU A 116 6.88 -34.47 2.66
C GLU A 116 7.74 -33.52 1.81
N GLU A 117 7.26 -33.11 0.63
CA GLU A 117 7.96 -32.17 -0.25
C GLU A 117 8.05 -30.77 0.35
N LYS A 118 7.00 -30.34 1.07
CA LYS A 118 7.03 -29.05 1.80
C LYS A 118 8.04 -29.08 2.93
N GLU A 119 8.10 -30.18 3.68
CA GLU A 119 9.05 -30.34 4.78
C GLU A 119 10.50 -30.33 4.27
N LYS A 120 10.78 -31.08 3.19
CA LYS A 120 12.08 -31.03 2.49
C LYS A 120 12.41 -29.60 2.05
N GLY A 121 11.49 -28.92 1.38
CA GLY A 121 11.68 -27.54 0.93
C GLY A 121 11.96 -26.56 2.09
N TRP A 122 11.34 -26.77 3.25
CA TRP A 122 11.56 -25.92 4.42
C TRP A 122 12.92 -26.18 5.09
N ASN A 123 13.32 -27.44 5.19
CA ASN A 123 14.63 -27.83 5.72
C ASN A 123 15.77 -27.35 4.80
N ASP A 124 15.60 -27.48 3.50
CA ASP A 124 16.54 -26.96 2.49
C ASP A 124 16.67 -25.43 2.61
N ALA A 125 15.55 -24.71 2.73
CA ALA A 125 15.55 -23.25 2.90
C ALA A 125 16.27 -22.80 4.19
N LYS A 126 16.05 -23.51 5.31
CA LYS A 126 16.77 -23.26 6.57
C LYS A 126 18.27 -23.47 6.44
N HIS A 127 18.67 -24.56 5.80
CA HIS A 127 20.08 -24.88 5.58
C HIS A 127 20.75 -23.78 4.74
N CYS A 128 20.13 -23.40 3.61
CA CYS A 128 20.61 -22.31 2.76
C CYS A 128 20.72 -20.97 3.50
N LEU A 129 19.75 -20.66 4.37
CA LEU A 129 19.80 -19.43 5.18
C LEU A 129 20.98 -19.45 6.16
N SER A 130 21.20 -20.58 6.84
CA SER A 130 22.31 -20.75 7.78
C SER A 130 23.68 -20.66 7.10
N ASP A 131 23.80 -21.13 5.85
CA ASP A 131 25.04 -21.07 5.09
C ASP A 131 25.28 -19.68 4.51
N SER A 132 24.23 -18.96 4.09
CA SER A 132 24.34 -17.58 3.62
C SER A 132 24.94 -16.63 4.67
N GLN A 133 24.69 -16.90 5.95
CA GLN A 133 25.27 -16.15 7.08
C GLN A 133 26.76 -16.46 7.29
N LYS A 134 27.26 -17.62 6.85
CA LYS A 134 28.67 -18.02 6.94
C LYS A 134 29.51 -17.52 5.75
N ILE A 135 28.85 -17.16 4.64
CA ILE A 135 29.44 -16.84 3.32
C ILE A 135 29.97 -15.40 3.22
N THR A 136 29.79 -14.55 4.24
CA THR A 136 30.18 -13.13 4.26
C THR A 136 31.69 -12.83 4.33
N THR A 137 32.56 -13.84 4.31
CA THR A 137 34.00 -13.65 4.11
C THR A 137 34.37 -13.74 2.62
N GLU A 138 35.18 -12.78 2.15
CA GLU A 138 35.37 -12.32 0.76
C GLU A 138 35.76 -13.37 -0.31
N ARG A 139 35.96 -14.64 0.04
CA ARG A 139 36.29 -15.72 -0.91
C ARG A 139 35.08 -16.41 -1.55
N SER A 140 33.86 -16.08 -1.12
CA SER A 140 32.67 -16.87 -1.42
C SER A 140 31.95 -16.52 -2.74
N PHE A 141 32.26 -15.39 -3.37
CA PHE A 141 31.61 -14.97 -4.62
C PHE A 141 31.94 -15.86 -5.83
N PHE A 142 33.11 -16.53 -5.83
CA PHE A 142 33.52 -17.40 -6.94
C PHE A 142 32.87 -18.80 -6.89
N LEU A 143 32.46 -19.27 -5.71
CA LEU A 143 31.81 -20.58 -5.51
C LEU A 143 30.29 -20.57 -5.70
N MET A 144 29.66 -19.39 -5.76
CA MET A 144 28.21 -19.27 -5.96
C MET A 144 27.75 -19.85 -7.31
N LYS A 145 28.67 -19.93 -8.30
CA LYS A 145 28.43 -20.56 -9.61
C LYS A 145 28.46 -22.09 -9.57
N VAL A 146 29.15 -22.69 -8.59
CA VAL A 146 29.27 -24.16 -8.42
C VAL A 146 28.10 -24.72 -7.60
N ILE A 147 27.66 -23.99 -6.56
CA ILE A 147 26.54 -24.42 -5.71
C ILE A 147 25.22 -24.52 -6.51
N PHE A 148 25.01 -23.64 -7.51
CA PHE A 148 23.80 -23.68 -8.35
C PHE A 148 23.80 -24.82 -9.40
N ASN A 149 24.94 -25.48 -9.61
CA ASN A 149 25.09 -26.53 -10.63
C ASN A 149 25.11 -27.95 -10.05
N TRP A 150 24.95 -28.11 -8.73
CA TRP A 150 25.07 -29.41 -8.05
C TRP A 150 23.71 -30.01 -7.70
N LYS A 151 22.83 -30.16 -8.71
CA LYS A 151 21.71 -31.13 -8.66
C LYS A 151 21.17 -31.42 -10.06
N LYS A 152 22.01 -32.00 -10.92
CA LYS A 152 21.53 -32.66 -12.15
C LYS A 152 22.29 -33.94 -12.49
N ASP A 153 22.66 -34.73 -11.48
CA ASP A 153 23.26 -36.06 -11.68
C ASP A 153 22.53 -37.13 -10.82
N SER A 154 21.20 -37.11 -10.83
CA SER A 154 20.40 -38.25 -10.38
C SER A 154 19.74 -38.88 -11.60
N THR A 155 20.56 -39.49 -12.46
CA THR A 155 20.12 -40.53 -13.38
C THR A 155 19.81 -41.78 -12.57
N ASP A 156 18.68 -41.77 -11.88
CA ASP A 156 18.09 -42.98 -11.34
C ASP A 156 17.63 -43.84 -12.53
N LYS A 157 18.46 -44.84 -12.83
CA LYS A 157 18.12 -45.98 -13.67
C LYS A 157 16.85 -46.61 -13.09
N ILE A 158 15.76 -46.62 -13.87
CA ILE A 158 14.61 -47.47 -13.61
C ILE A 158 15.04 -48.90 -13.97
N PRO A 159 15.14 -49.87 -13.04
CA PRO A 159 15.39 -51.25 -13.39
C PRO A 159 14.06 -51.91 -13.78
N GLY A 160 13.99 -52.44 -15.00
CA GLY A 160 12.99 -53.43 -15.39
C GLY A 160 11.80 -52.91 -16.19
N LEU A 161 11.90 -53.02 -17.52
CA LEU A 161 10.75 -53.14 -18.41
C LEU A 161 11.16 -53.94 -19.65
N LEU A 162 10.83 -55.23 -19.60
CA LEU A 162 10.44 -56.14 -20.69
C LEU A 162 11.21 -56.07 -22.03
N GLN A 163 12.04 -57.09 -22.26
CA GLN A 163 12.01 -57.91 -23.48
C GLN A 163 12.17 -59.39 -23.10
#